data_AF-A0A2D0KQL2-F1
#
_entry.id   AF-A0A2D0KQL2-F1
#
_cell.length_a   1.000
_cell.length_b   1.000
_cell.length_c   1.000
_cell.angle_alpha   90.00
_cell.angle_beta   90.00
_cell.angle_gamma   90.00
#
_symmetry.space_group_name_H-M   'P 1'
#
loop_
_entity.id
_entity.type
_entity.pdbx_description
1 polymer ?
#
loop_
_entity_poly.entity_id
_entity_poly.type
_entity_poly.pdbx_seq_one_letter_code
_entity_poly.pdbx_strand_id
1 'polypeptide(L)'
;MKLNFTSGIVIALTIASAAAFLYRSGYKKQLGINSEQITEIQQLTDTINYQNTHIDMLHELDSKHTQELANAKTEIDTLQADVAAGRRKLRIQASCPVSETTASGSMGTPTSVELIGEAGSTVLDIREGIINDRTKLSYLQDYVNIECGRKNND
;
A
#
# COMPACT_ATOMS: atom_id res chain seq x y z
N MET A 1 25.58 82.21 3.19
CA MET A 1 24.67 81.68 2.15
C MET A 1 23.26 81.71 2.74
N LYS A 2 22.34 82.56 2.25
CA LYS A 2 20.96 82.64 2.78
C LYS A 2 20.13 81.52 2.15
N LEU A 3 19.69 80.54 2.93
CA LEU A 3 18.71 79.56 2.47
C LEU A 3 17.34 80.24 2.36
N ASN A 4 16.76 80.21 1.16
CA ASN A 4 15.40 80.70 0.93
C ASN A 4 14.38 79.68 1.48
N PHE A 5 13.26 80.17 2.02
CA PHE A 5 12.20 79.33 2.61
C PHE A 5 11.72 78.20 1.66
N THR A 6 11.61 78.52 0.37
CA THR A 6 11.29 77.55 -0.69
C THR A 6 12.34 76.44 -0.81
N SER A 7 13.63 76.76 -0.67
CA SER A 7 14.71 75.78 -0.65
C SER A 7 14.64 74.86 0.56
N GLY A 8 14.20 75.36 1.72
CA GLY A 8 14.00 74.55 2.93
C GLY A 8 12.89 73.51 2.78
N ILE A 9 11.75 73.90 2.17
CA ILE A 9 10.63 72.98 1.91
C ILE A 9 11.03 71.85 0.96
N VAL A 10 11.73 72.18 -0.13
CA VAL A 10 12.18 71.17 -1.10
C VAL A 10 13.10 70.16 -0.43
N ILE A 11 14.05 70.62 0.40
CA ILE A 11 14.94 69.73 1.14
C ILE A 11 14.16 68.82 2.09
N ALA A 12 13.21 69.36 2.87
CA ALA A 12 12.40 68.56 3.78
C ALA A 12 11.58 67.46 3.05
N LEU A 13 10.99 67.79 1.90
CA LEU A 13 10.23 66.82 1.09
C LEU A 13 11.12 65.72 0.51
N THR A 14 12.35 66.06 0.09
CA THR A 14 13.30 65.05 -0.40
C THR A 14 13.72 64.08 0.70
N ILE A 15 13.96 64.58 1.92
CA ILE A 15 14.30 63.77 3.09
C ILE A 15 13.13 62.84 3.46
N ALA A 16 11.91 63.39 3.53
CA ALA A 16 10.71 62.61 3.84
C ALA A 16 10.47 61.49 2.80
N SER A 17 10.64 61.81 1.51
CA SER A 17 10.49 60.84 0.42
C SER A 17 11.54 59.73 0.48
N ALA A 18 12.80 60.08 0.76
CA ALA A 18 13.87 59.11 0.92
C ALA A 18 13.63 58.18 2.12
N ALA A 19 13.21 58.73 3.27
CA ALA A 19 12.86 57.94 4.45
C ALA A 19 11.69 56.97 4.17
N ALA A 20 10.64 57.44 3.49
CA ALA A 20 9.51 56.60 3.10
C ALA A 20 9.92 55.49 2.12
N PHE A 21 10.82 55.78 1.18
CA PHE A 21 11.35 54.78 0.25
C PHE A 21 12.14 53.69 0.97
N LEU A 22 13.04 54.06 1.89
CA LEU A 22 13.81 53.10 2.69
C LEU A 22 12.90 52.22 3.55
N TYR A 23 11.92 52.82 4.23
CA TYR A 23 10.94 52.06 5.01
C TYR A 23 10.13 51.08 4.15
N ARG A 24 9.59 51.54 3.01
CA ARG A 24 8.85 50.69 2.07
C ARG A 24 9.70 49.57 1.51
N SER A 25 10.98 49.84 1.22
CA SER A 25 11.92 48.83 0.72
C SER A 25 12.17 47.72 1.76
N GLY A 26 12.35 48.09 3.04
CA GLY A 26 12.53 47.14 4.13
C GLY A 26 11.29 46.29 4.39
N TYR A 27 10.10 46.92 4.40
CA TYR A 27 8.83 46.22 4.55
C TYR A 27 8.55 45.24 3.40
N LYS A 28 8.76 45.66 2.15
CA LYS A 28 8.60 44.78 0.98
C LYS A 28 9.51 43.56 1.05
N LYS A 29 10.76 43.74 1.51
CA LYS A 29 11.71 42.62 1.69
C LYS A 29 11.18 41.60 2.71
N GLN A 30 10.69 42.08 3.86
CA GLN A 30 10.10 41.19 4.87
C GLN A 30 8.83 40.50 4.37
N LEU A 31 7.94 41.22 3.67
CA LEU A 31 6.73 40.63 3.10
C LEU A 31 7.08 39.52 2.09
N GLY A 32 8.09 39.75 1.24
CA GLY A 32 8.59 38.75 0.30
C GLY A 32 9.09 37.48 1.00
N ILE A 33 9.97 37.63 2.00
CA ILE A 33 10.50 36.49 2.77
C ILE A 33 9.37 35.71 3.46
N ASN A 34 8.42 36.41 4.12
CA ASN A 34 7.30 35.72 4.75
C ASN A 34 6.42 34.99 3.74
N SER A 35 6.16 35.58 2.57
CA SER A 35 5.37 34.93 1.52
C SER A 35 6.06 33.70 0.93
N GLU A 36 7.37 33.77 0.75
CA GLU A 36 8.19 32.64 0.29
C GLU A 36 8.19 31.52 1.32
N GLN A 37 8.42 31.83 2.60
CA GLN A 37 8.35 30.87 3.69
C GLN A 37 6.98 30.20 3.82
N ILE A 38 5.88 30.95 3.68
CA ILE A 38 4.53 30.37 3.70
C ILE A 38 4.36 29.39 2.54
N THR A 39 4.88 29.72 1.35
CA THR A 39 4.81 28.86 0.17
C THR A 39 5.63 27.59 0.36
N GLU A 40 6.85 27.69 0.89
CA GLU A 40 7.68 26.53 1.22
C GLU A 40 7.02 25.64 2.27
N ILE A 41 6.50 26.21 3.36
CA ILE A 41 5.81 25.45 4.41
C ILE A 41 4.58 24.73 3.83
N GLN A 42 3.84 25.38 2.94
CA GLN A 42 2.70 24.76 2.27
C GLN A 42 3.14 23.60 1.39
N GLN A 43 4.19 23.77 0.58
CA GLN A 43 4.74 22.69 -0.24
C GLN A 43 5.23 21.50 0.59
N LEU A 44 5.90 21.76 1.72
CA LEU A 44 6.32 20.72 2.65
C LEU A 44 5.11 20.01 3.26
N THR A 45 4.08 20.76 3.64
CA THR A 45 2.84 20.21 4.21
C THR A 45 2.11 19.33 3.19
N ASP A 46 1.99 19.78 1.95
CA ASP A 46 1.38 19.02 0.87
C ASP A 46 2.17 17.73 0.58
N THR A 47 3.50 17.81 0.59
CA THR A 47 4.39 16.65 0.42
C THR A 47 4.23 15.64 1.56
N ILE A 48 4.20 16.11 2.82
CA ILE A 48 4.01 15.25 4.00
C ILE A 48 2.63 14.59 3.98
N ASN A 49 1.58 15.36 3.65
CA ASN A 49 0.23 14.82 3.55
C ASN A 49 0.15 13.73 2.48
N TYR A 50 0.73 13.98 1.31
CA TYR A 50 0.83 12.97 0.25
C TYR A 50 1.55 11.71 0.74
N GLN A 51 2.72 11.86 1.36
CA GLN A 51 3.48 10.72 1.90
C GLN A 51 2.72 9.94 2.97
N ASN A 52 2.04 10.62 3.90
CA ASN A 52 1.22 9.98 4.92
C ASN A 52 0.07 9.17 4.30
N THR A 53 -0.67 9.78 3.38
CA THR A 53 -1.79 9.08 2.69
C THR A 53 -1.32 7.85 1.93
N HIS A 54 -0.12 7.91 1.36
CA HIS A 54 0.49 6.81 0.65
C HIS A 54 0.92 5.69 1.60
N ILE A 55 1.56 6.02 2.72
CA ILE A 55 1.93 5.05 3.77
C ILE A 55 0.69 4.36 4.32
N ASP A 56 -0.37 5.11 4.62
CA ASP A 56 -1.62 4.57 5.15
C ASP A 56 -2.27 3.57 4.17
N MET A 57 -2.28 3.90 2.87
CA MET A 57 -2.80 3.01 1.84
C MET A 57 -2.02 1.69 1.75
N LEU A 58 -0.68 1.76 1.79
CA LEU A 58 0.16 0.56 1.77
C LEU A 58 0.01 -0.27 3.04
N HIS A 59 -0.15 0.39 4.18
CA HIS A 59 -0.40 -0.28 5.45
C HIS A 59 -1.76 -0.98 5.48
N GLU A 60 -2.81 -0.36 4.92
CA GLU A 60 -4.12 -1.00 4.77
C GLU A 60 -4.04 -2.23 3.86
N LEU A 61 -3.32 -2.14 2.74
CA LEU A 61 -3.10 -3.26 1.83
C LEU A 61 -2.39 -4.42 2.54
N ASP A 62 -1.31 -4.14 3.25
CA ASP A 62 -0.56 -5.14 4.02
C ASP A 62 -1.42 -5.79 5.11
N SER A 63 -2.17 -4.97 5.86
CA SER A 63 -3.07 -5.45 6.91
C SER A 63 -4.12 -6.40 6.37
N LYS A 64 -4.76 -6.05 5.25
CA LYS A 64 -5.76 -6.89 4.58
C LYS A 64 -5.19 -8.25 4.20
N HIS A 65 -4.08 -8.28 3.47
CA HIS A 65 -3.48 -9.52 2.96
C HIS A 65 -2.92 -10.39 4.10
N THR A 66 -2.36 -9.76 5.14
CA THR A 66 -1.90 -10.47 6.34
C THR A 66 -3.07 -11.10 7.09
N GLN A 67 -4.18 -10.40 7.25
CA GLN A 67 -5.38 -10.92 7.92
C GLN A 67 -5.98 -12.09 7.13
N GLU A 68 -6.11 -11.96 5.81
CA GLU A 68 -6.61 -13.04 4.94
C GLU A 68 -5.74 -14.29 5.03
N LEU A 69 -4.40 -14.12 5.03
CA LEU A 69 -3.46 -15.23 5.18
C LEU A 69 -3.58 -15.90 6.54
N ALA A 70 -3.65 -15.12 7.62
CA ALA A 70 -3.79 -15.65 8.98
C ALA A 70 -5.09 -16.44 9.16
N ASN A 71 -6.20 -15.94 8.61
CA ASN A 71 -7.48 -16.64 8.62
C ASN A 71 -7.41 -17.97 7.87
N ALA A 72 -6.82 -17.99 6.68
CA ALA A 72 -6.69 -19.20 5.88
C ALA A 72 -5.75 -20.24 6.55
N LYS A 73 -4.66 -19.78 7.17
CA LYS A 73 -3.75 -20.63 7.94
C LYS A 73 -4.47 -21.25 9.14
N THR A 74 -5.24 -20.46 9.88
CA THR A 74 -6.06 -20.95 10.99
C THR A 74 -7.04 -22.03 10.53
N GLU A 75 -7.71 -21.85 9.40
CA GLU A 75 -8.60 -22.87 8.84
C GLU A 75 -7.83 -24.18 8.52
N ILE A 76 -6.66 -24.09 7.90
CA ILE A 76 -5.83 -25.27 7.59
C ILE A 76 -5.37 -25.98 8.85
N ASP A 77 -4.89 -25.24 9.86
CA ASP A 77 -4.44 -25.81 11.14
C ASP A 77 -5.59 -26.58 11.82
N THR A 78 -6.82 -26.03 11.79
CA THR A 78 -8.00 -26.73 12.31
C THR A 78 -8.33 -28.00 11.53
N LEU A 79 -8.21 -27.96 10.20
CA LEU A 79 -8.42 -29.14 9.34
C LEU A 79 -7.36 -30.21 9.59
N GLN A 80 -6.09 -29.82 9.76
CA GLN A 80 -5.00 -30.74 10.10
C GLN A 80 -5.28 -31.42 11.44
N ALA A 81 -5.67 -30.67 12.46
CA ALA A 81 -6.02 -31.22 13.77
C ALA A 81 -7.23 -32.17 13.72
N ASP A 82 -8.26 -31.84 12.94
CA ASP A 82 -9.44 -32.69 12.75
C ASP A 82 -9.12 -33.99 11.99
N VAL A 83 -8.26 -33.94 10.98
CA VAL A 83 -7.82 -35.11 10.22
C VAL A 83 -6.91 -36.00 11.08
N ALA A 84 -5.97 -35.41 11.81
CA ALA A 84 -5.07 -36.14 12.72
C ALA A 84 -5.84 -36.84 13.85
N ALA A 85 -6.88 -36.19 14.37
CA ALA A 85 -7.76 -36.78 15.38
C ALA A 85 -8.82 -37.75 14.80
N GLY A 86 -8.84 -37.98 13.47
CA GLY A 86 -9.81 -38.84 12.80
C GLY A 86 -11.26 -38.31 12.81
N ARG A 87 -11.48 -37.05 13.23
CA ARG A 87 -12.80 -36.40 13.24
C ARG A 87 -13.27 -36.05 11.83
N ARG A 88 -12.33 -35.79 10.91
CA ARG A 88 -12.58 -35.58 9.48
C ARG A 88 -11.72 -36.54 8.66
N LYS A 89 -12.18 -36.84 7.43
CA LYS A 89 -11.45 -37.64 6.46
C LYS A 89 -11.26 -36.84 5.17
N LEU A 90 -10.06 -36.89 4.60
CA LEU A 90 -9.78 -36.29 3.29
C LEU A 90 -10.10 -37.30 2.20
N ARG A 91 -10.84 -36.85 1.18
CA ARG A 91 -11.14 -37.62 -0.02
C ARG A 91 -10.69 -36.83 -1.23
N ILE A 92 -9.89 -37.44 -2.08
CA ILE A 92 -9.53 -36.88 -3.38
C ILE A 92 -10.39 -37.59 -4.42
N GLN A 93 -11.18 -36.81 -5.16
CA GLN A 93 -11.75 -37.32 -6.40
C GLN A 93 -10.63 -37.40 -7.43
N ALA A 94 -10.22 -38.62 -7.74
CA ALA A 94 -9.28 -38.92 -8.81
C ALA A 94 -10.00 -39.73 -9.89
N SER A 95 -9.75 -39.39 -11.15
CA SER A 95 -10.05 -40.26 -12.29
C SER A 95 -8.74 -40.90 -12.72
N CYS A 96 -8.53 -42.15 -12.32
CA CYS A 96 -7.34 -42.90 -12.71
C CYS A 96 -7.62 -43.64 -14.03
N PRO A 97 -6.89 -43.36 -15.12
CA PRO A 97 -7.01 -44.15 -16.34
C PRO A 97 -6.54 -45.59 -16.05
N VAL A 98 -7.44 -46.56 -16.21
CA VAL A 98 -7.11 -47.98 -16.14
C VAL A 98 -6.31 -48.33 -17.38
N SER A 99 -5.06 -48.79 -17.21
CA SER A 99 -4.32 -49.39 -18.32
C SER A 99 -5.06 -50.64 -18.78
N GLU A 100 -5.36 -50.75 -20.08
CA GLU A 100 -6.03 -51.90 -20.69
C GLU A 100 -5.19 -53.17 -20.53
N THR A 101 -5.30 -53.83 -19.37
CA THR A 101 -4.95 -55.24 -19.25
C THR A 101 -6.24 -56.02 -19.42
N THR A 102 -6.31 -56.78 -20.51
CA THR A 102 -7.44 -57.66 -20.83
C THR A 102 -7.64 -58.68 -19.70
N ALA A 103 -8.68 -58.50 -18.89
CA ALA A 103 -9.37 -59.57 -18.17
C ALA A 103 -10.76 -59.11 -17.66
N SER A 104 -11.80 -59.63 -18.33
CA SER A 104 -13.15 -59.96 -17.84
C SER A 104 -13.83 -59.07 -16.79
N GLY A 105 -14.77 -58.24 -17.26
CA GLY A 105 -16.10 -58.10 -16.66
C GLY A 105 -16.21 -57.51 -15.25
N SER A 106 -15.99 -56.21 -15.10
CA SER A 106 -16.71 -55.39 -14.11
C SER A 106 -16.53 -53.92 -14.47
N MET A 107 -17.62 -53.15 -14.54
CA MET A 107 -17.53 -51.69 -14.70
C MET A 107 -16.87 -51.10 -13.45
N GLY A 108 -15.64 -50.61 -13.59
CA GLY A 108 -14.91 -49.96 -12.51
C GLY A 108 -15.67 -48.72 -12.04
N THR A 109 -16.21 -48.78 -10.82
CA THR A 109 -16.68 -47.59 -10.10
C THR A 109 -15.48 -46.68 -9.82
N PRO A 110 -15.63 -45.34 -9.97
CA PRO A 110 -14.55 -44.42 -9.62
C PRO A 110 -14.17 -44.61 -8.16
N THR A 111 -12.94 -45.04 -7.92
CA THR A 111 -12.42 -45.29 -6.57
C THR A 111 -12.03 -43.96 -5.93
N SER A 112 -12.87 -43.46 -5.02
CA SER A 112 -12.47 -42.36 -4.12
C SER A 112 -11.36 -42.86 -3.20
N VAL A 113 -10.20 -42.21 -3.23
CA VAL A 113 -9.09 -42.51 -2.31
C VAL A 113 -9.33 -41.77 -0.99
N GLU A 114 -9.53 -42.50 0.10
CA GLU A 114 -9.54 -41.94 1.46
C GLU A 114 -8.09 -41.81 1.95
N LEU A 115 -7.69 -40.60 2.33
CA LEU A 115 -6.38 -40.31 2.90
C LEU A 115 -6.53 -40.12 4.41
N ILE A 116 -5.78 -40.92 5.17
CA ILE A 116 -5.74 -40.92 6.63
C ILE A 116 -4.26 -40.86 7.05
N GLY A 117 -3.95 -40.24 8.18
CA GLY A 117 -2.58 -40.17 8.71
C GLY A 117 -1.66 -39.26 7.88
N GLU A 118 -0.40 -39.66 7.70
CA GLU A 118 0.64 -38.86 7.04
C GLU A 118 0.23 -38.35 5.65
N ALA A 119 -0.41 -39.20 4.84
CA ALA A 119 -0.82 -38.84 3.48
C ALA A 119 -1.92 -37.75 3.44
N GLY A 120 -2.75 -37.66 4.49
CA GLY A 120 -3.72 -36.58 4.65
C GLY A 120 -3.06 -35.26 5.06
N SER A 121 -2.02 -35.32 5.90
CA SER A 121 -1.24 -34.14 6.30
C SER A 121 -0.55 -33.50 5.10
N THR A 122 0.13 -34.29 4.25
CA THR A 122 0.84 -33.78 3.07
C THR A 122 -0.06 -32.98 2.12
N VAL A 123 -1.32 -33.38 1.95
CA VAL A 123 -2.28 -32.64 1.10
C VAL A 123 -2.62 -31.27 1.70
N LEU A 124 -2.75 -31.19 3.03
CA LEU A 124 -3.01 -29.93 3.71
C LEU A 124 -1.77 -29.02 3.71
N ASP A 125 -0.57 -29.59 3.81
CA ASP A 125 0.69 -28.84 3.67
C ASP A 125 0.84 -28.24 2.26
N ILE A 126 0.52 -29.02 1.22
CA ILE A 126 0.48 -28.51 -0.16
C ILE A 126 -0.55 -27.40 -0.30
N ARG A 127 -1.74 -27.56 0.29
CA ARG A 127 -2.79 -26.54 0.27
C ARG A 127 -2.34 -25.25 0.95
N GLU A 128 -1.64 -25.36 2.08
CA GLU A 128 -1.04 -24.21 2.78
C GLU A 128 -0.04 -23.49 1.89
N GLY A 129 0.89 -24.22 1.27
CA GLY A 129 1.86 -23.65 0.34
C GLY A 129 1.21 -22.88 -0.80
N ILE A 130 0.19 -23.46 -1.43
CA ILE A 130 -0.56 -22.82 -2.52
C ILE A 130 -1.27 -21.54 -2.06
N ILE A 131 -1.88 -21.55 -0.86
CA ILE A 131 -2.54 -20.37 -0.31
C ILE A 131 -1.53 -19.26 -0.06
N ASN A 132 -0.41 -19.56 0.59
CA ASN A 132 0.66 -18.61 0.85
C ASN A 132 1.20 -17.98 -0.45
N ASP A 133 1.45 -18.79 -1.47
CA ASP A 133 1.95 -18.30 -2.76
C ASP A 133 0.91 -17.46 -3.50
N ARG A 134 -0.36 -17.85 -3.47
CA ARG A 134 -1.46 -17.05 -4.05
C ARG A 134 -1.64 -15.72 -3.34
N THR A 135 -1.58 -15.68 -2.02
CA THR A 135 -1.69 -14.43 -1.26
C THR A 135 -0.52 -13.50 -1.59
N LYS A 136 0.71 -14.02 -1.65
CA LYS A 136 1.87 -13.22 -2.07
C LYS A 136 1.70 -12.65 -3.48
N LEU A 137 1.24 -13.46 -4.43
CA LEU A 137 0.98 -13.00 -5.80
C LEU A 137 -0.12 -11.95 -5.86
N SER A 138 -1.22 -12.13 -5.12
CA SER A 138 -2.31 -11.15 -5.06
C SER A 138 -1.85 -9.84 -4.43
N TYR A 139 -1.10 -9.90 -3.32
CA TYR A 139 -0.50 -8.73 -2.69
C TYR A 139 0.40 -7.98 -3.68
N LEU A 140 1.29 -8.68 -4.38
CA LEU A 140 2.18 -8.06 -5.37
C LEU A 140 1.41 -7.42 -6.54
N GLN A 141 0.34 -8.07 -7.01
CA GLN A 141 -0.50 -7.51 -8.06
C GLN A 141 -1.19 -6.22 -7.58
N ASP A 142 -1.80 -6.24 -6.39
CA ASP A 142 -2.46 -5.08 -5.80
C ASP A 142 -1.46 -3.94 -5.52
N TYR A 143 -0.27 -4.28 -5.00
CA TYR A 143 0.81 -3.34 -4.77
C TYR A 143 1.23 -2.64 -6.07
N VAL A 144 1.49 -3.41 -7.13
CA VAL A 144 1.82 -2.85 -8.44
C VAL A 144 0.69 -2.00 -9.00
N ASN A 145 -0.58 -2.40 -8.82
CA ASN A 145 -1.72 -1.60 -9.26
C ASN A 145 -1.80 -0.25 -8.52
N ILE A 146 -1.50 -0.23 -7.22
CA ILE A 146 -1.46 1.00 -6.43
C ILE A 146 -0.29 1.90 -6.85
N GLU A 147 0.92 1.35 -6.92
CA GLU A 147 2.14 2.12 -7.21
C GLU A 147 2.26 2.56 -8.68
N CYS A 148 1.89 1.68 -9.61
CA CYS A 148 2.05 1.91 -11.04
C CYS A 148 0.76 2.34 -11.72
N GLY A 149 -0.41 1.91 -11.22
CA GLY A 149 -1.70 2.32 -11.78
C GLY A 149 -2.04 3.78 -11.48
N ARG A 150 -1.59 4.32 -10.35
CA ARG A 150 -1.77 5.73 -9.99
C ARG A 150 -0.98 6.68 -10.91
N LYS A 151 0.17 6.25 -11.44
CA LYS A 151 0.99 7.01 -12.40
C LYS A 151 0.35 7.26 -13.76
N ASN A 152 -0.71 6.54 -14.13
CA ASN A 152 -1.34 6.66 -15.45
C ASN A 152 -2.51 7.66 -15.48
N ASN A 153 -2.90 8.22 -14.33
CA ASN A 153 -4.04 9.13 -14.18
C ASN A 153 -3.66 10.56 -13.71
N ASP A 154 -2.37 10.84 -13.52
CA ASP A 154 -1.79 12.17 -13.30
C ASP A 154 -1.04 12.62 -14.57
#